data_AF-X8GUZ6-F1
#
_entry.id   AF-X8GUZ6-F1
#
_cell.length_a   1.000
_cell.length_b   1.000
_cell.length_c   1.000
_cell.angle_alpha   90.00
_cell.angle_beta   90.00
_cell.angle_gamma   90.00
#
_symmetry.space_group_name_H-M   'P 1'
#
loop_
_entity.id
_entity.type
_entity.pdbx_description
1 polymer ?
#
loop_
_entity_poly.entity_id
_entity_poly.type
_entity_poly.pdbx_seq_one_letter_code
_entity_poly.pdbx_strand_id
1 'polypeptide(L)' 'MKTKQYIESRIAALDKLRKEALKEYQEKLNNGIDDEELWKYISTKRVEIHTLKDILKN' A
#
# COMPACT_ATOMS: atom_id res chain seq x y z
N MET A 1 24.25 0.52 2.56
CA MET A 1 24.20 0.99 1.14
C MET A 1 22.96 1.85 0.96
N LYS A 2 23.09 3.06 0.40
CA LYS A 2 22.02 4.06 0.27
C LYS A 2 20.72 3.52 -0.38
N THR A 3 20.84 2.50 -1.23
CA THR A 3 19.71 1.81 -1.92
C THR A 3 18.79 1.03 -0.97
N LYS A 4 19.33 0.34 0.04
CA LYS A 4 18.52 -0.44 1.00
C LYS A 4 17.63 0.47 1.85
N GLN A 5 18.22 1.51 2.43
CA GLN A 5 17.49 2.52 3.21
C GLN A 5 16.43 3.24 2.37
N TYR A 6 16.72 3.50 1.09
CA TYR A 6 15.76 4.07 0.15
C TYR A 6 14.56 3.14 -0.06
N ILE A 7 14.80 1.85 -0.32
CA ILE A 7 13.73 0.86 -0.53
C ILE A 7 12.90 0.69 0.75
N GLU A 8 13.52 0.59 1.92
CA GLU A 8 12.83 0.52 3.22
C GLU A 8 11.96 1.75 3.48
N SER A 9 12.48 2.95 3.20
CA SER A 9 11.71 4.20 3.33
C SER A 9 10.53 4.25 2.37
N ARG A 10 10.70 3.74 1.14
CA ARG A 10 9.64 3.67 0.14
C ARG A 10 8.56 2.65 0.54
N ILE A 11 8.93 1.50 1.10
CA ILE A 11 8.00 0.53 1.67
C ILE A 11 7.16 1.19 2.78
N ALA A 12 7.79 1.93 3.69
CA ALA A 12 7.09 2.60 4.79
C ALA A 12 6.08 3.65 4.28
N ALA A 13 6.47 4.45 3.28
CA ALA A 13 5.58 5.43 2.67
C ALA A 13 4.38 4.76 1.98
N LEU A 14 4.60 3.69 1.21
CA LEU A 14 3.54 2.94 0.55
C LEU A 14 2.60 2.26 1.55
N ASP A 15 3.13 1.70 2.64
CA ASP A 15 2.31 1.07 3.67
C ASP A 15 1.44 2.09 4.41
N LYS A 16 1.96 3.30 4.66
CA LYS A 16 1.17 4.41 5.21
C LYS A 16 0.00 4.78 4.29
N LEU A 17 0.28 5.05 3.01
CA LEU A 17 -0.75 5.37 2.01
C LEU A 17 -1.81 4.27 1.89
N ARG A 18 -1.38 3.00 1.89
CA ARG A 18 -2.27 1.85 1.83
C ARG A 18 -3.18 1.76 3.06
N LYS A 19 -2.65 2.04 4.27
CA LYS A 19 -3.42 2.02 5.51
C LYS A 19 -4.45 3.15 5.57
N GLU A 20 -4.09 4.33 5.10
CA GLU A 20 -5.01 5.48 5.01
C GLU A 20 -6.15 5.17 4.03
N ALA A 21 -5.83 4.71 2.82
CA ALA A 21 -6.83 4.30 1.83
C ALA A 21 -7.72 3.15 2.33
N LEU A 22 -7.17 2.19 3.08
CA LEU A 22 -7.97 1.09 3.65
C LEU A 22 -8.98 1.59 4.69
N LYS A 23 -8.63 2.60 5.49
CA LYS A 23 -9.58 3.22 6.43
C LYS A 23 -10.71 3.91 5.67
N GLU A 24 -10.38 4.69 4.65
CA GLU A 24 -11.38 5.34 3.80
C GLU A 24 -12.30 4.31 3.13
N TYR A 25 -11.74 3.22 2.63
CA TYR A 25 -12.52 2.13 2.02
C TYR A 25 -13.47 1.48 3.03
N GLN A 26 -13.02 1.25 4.26
CA GLN A 26 -13.88 0.72 5.34
C GLN A 26 -15.00 1.69 5.71
N GLU A 27 -14.73 2.99 5.76
CA GLU A 27 -15.77 4.02 5.99
C GLU A 27 -16.81 4.03 4.86
N LYS A 28 -16.36 3.95 3.61
CA LYS A 28 -17.24 3.85 2.43
C LYS A 28 -18.09 2.58 2.46
N LEU A 29 -17.49 1.42 2.75
CA LEU A 29 -18.21 0.15 2.88
C LEU A 29 -19.26 0.20 3.99
N ASN A 30 -18.94 0.81 5.14
CA ASN A 30 -19.89 0.98 6.23
C ASN A 30 -21.09 1.87 5.83
N ASN A 31 -20.90 2.77 4.87
CA ASN A 31 -21.94 3.59 4.26
C ASN A 31 -22.63 2.91 3.06
N GLY A 32 -22.33 1.62 2.80
CA GLY A 32 -22.91 0.85 1.69
C GLY A 32 -22.30 1.15 0.33
N ILE A 33 -21.14 1.81 0.27
CA ILE A 33 -20.43 2.15 -0.96
C ILE A 33 -19.26 1.19 -1.14
N ASP A 34 -19.35 0.34 -2.17
CA ASP A 34 -18.22 -0.47 -2.63
C ASP A 34 -17.42 0.31 -3.69
N ASP A 35 -16.37 0.97 -3.23
CA ASP A 35 -15.49 1.78 -4.09
C ASP A 35 -14.39 0.90 -4.71
N GLU A 36 -14.70 0.35 -5.88
CA GLU A 36 -13.82 -0.54 -6.63
C GLU A 36 -12.48 0.13 -7.03
N GLU A 37 -12.48 1.44 -7.29
CA GLU A 37 -11.27 2.18 -7.64
C GLU A 37 -10.33 2.28 -6.43
N LEU A 38 -10.88 2.59 -5.26
CA LEU A 38 -10.13 2.63 -4.01
C LEU A 38 -9.59 1.24 -3.65
N TRP A 39 -10.37 0.18 -3.88
CA TRP A 39 -9.92 -1.19 -3.70
C TRP A 39 -8.77 -1.58 -4.65
N LYS A 40 -8.87 -1.20 -5.93
CA LYS A 40 -7.79 -1.39 -6.93
C LYS A 40 -6.52 -0.63 -6.52
N TYR A 41 -6.65 0.59 -6.01
CA TYR A 41 -5.53 1.38 -5.50
C TYR A 41 -4.84 0.67 -4.32
N ILE A 42 -5.59 0.24 -3.30
CA ILE A 42 -5.07 -0.50 -2.13
C ILE A 42 -4.33 -1.77 -2.56
N SER A 43 -4.93 -2.51 -3.51
CA SER A 43 -4.36 -3.76 -4.04
C SER A 43 -3.06 -3.51 -4.80
N THR A 44 -3.01 -2.46 -5.62
CA THR A 44 -1.79 -2.07 -6.35
C THR A 44 -0.66 -1.73 -5.38
N LYS A 45 -0.92 -0.96 -4.32
CA LYS A 45 0.09 -0.63 -3.30
C LYS A 45 0.59 -1.86 -2.55
N ARG A 46 -0.28 -2.85 -2.30
CA ARG A 46 0.13 -4.13 -1.70
C ARG A 46 1.14 -4.87 -2.59
N VAL A 47 0.89 -4.93 -3.90
CA VAL A 47 1.80 -5.56 -4.86
C VAL A 47 3.14 -4.82 -4.91
N GLU A 48 3.12 -3.49 -5.00
CA GLU A 48 4.35 -2.67 -4.97
C GLU A 48 5.19 -2.93 -3.72
N ILE A 49 4.58 -2.96 -2.53
CA ILE A 49 5.27 -3.27 -1.27
C ILE A 49 5.87 -4.67 -1.31
N HIS A 50 5.14 -5.66 -1.82
CA HIS A 50 5.62 -7.03 -1.90
C HIS A 50 6.85 -7.15 -2.80
N THR A 51 6.80 -6.54 -3.99
CA THR A 51 7.94 -6.50 -4.92
C THR A 51 9.17 -5.85 -4.29
N LEU A 52 9.00 -4.71 -3.60
CA LEU A 52 10.11 -4.04 -2.93
C LEU A 52 10.70 -4.88 -1.79
N LYS A 53 9.87 -5.62 -1.05
CA LYS A 53 10.34 -6.54 -0.01
C LYS A 53 11.13 -7.70 -0.59
N ASP A 54 10.74 -8.22 -1.75
CA ASP A 54 11.46 -9.30 -2.40
C ASP A 54 12.81 -8.83 -2.98
N ILE A 55 12.89 -7.59 -3.49
CA ILE A 55 14.17 -6.96 -3.86
C ILE A 55 15.12 -6.85 -2.66
N LEU A 56 14.62 -6.64 -1.44
CA LEU A 56 15.46 -6.57 -0.23
C LEU A 56 15.92 -7.92 0.31
N LYS A 57 15.26 -9.01 -0.08
CA LYS A 57 15.63 -10.39 0.30
C LYS A 57 16.69 -10.97 -0.62
N ASN A 58 16.71 -10.52 -1.87
CA ASN A 58 17.75 -10.81 -2.86
C ASN A 58 18.99 -9.95 -2.62
#